data_AF-A0A496PNJ2-F1
#
_entry.id   AF-A0A496PNJ2-F1
#
_cell.length_a   1.000
_cell.length_b   1.000
_cell.length_c   1.000
_cell.angle_alpha   90.00
_cell.angle_beta   90.00
_cell.angle_gamma   90.00
#
_symmetry.space_group_name_H-M   'P 1'
#
loop_
_entity.id
_entity.type
_entity.pdbx_description
1 polymer ?
#
loop_
_entity_poly.entity_id
_entity_poly.type
_entity_poly.pdbx_seq_one_letter_code
_entity_poly.pdbx_strand_id
1 'polypeptide(L)'
;TLKTWVEWIPETVCPIKWKHPIEARMREQLPDGTWIDMEVFFVALDREEDIKKMLSTDATGAWINEAREIDEEIVRQVRGRTGRFPPVKHGGPTWSGLLVDSNPSDENHWLYRYDEKKALGPYAEFFRYPPPLIEERGRWRPNPEAVYVMHQPRGYDYWLEMVFDAPRDWINVYVLGKYGKVKGGKAVYPEYNDAIHCAREQVSANNNLPLLLGWDLDLHPACVAAQLHPGPQLRILAEFGASEMGLIQFVRDIVKPGIARIYKGKTIYSWADPTSGSRRSGTDARNAYDVLRQAKLPARPAPTNDFRIRREAVASLLIKLVKGGKPALLLSPDCRMLRDGFMGEYHFPQQYNTASGPTTSDKPAKNDYSHYHDALQYLVLGCMGLNIDPKEKFIKKRPPPRPAREKWLAWV
;
A
#
# COMPACT_ATOMS: atom_id res chain seq x y z
N THR A 1 -8.12 -22.61 -14.21
CA THR A 1 -6.81 -23.32 -14.15
C THR A 1 -6.77 -24.45 -15.18
N LEU A 2 -5.60 -25.04 -15.50
CA LEU A 2 -5.48 -26.16 -16.43
C LEU A 2 -6.33 -27.38 -16.02
N LYS A 3 -6.38 -27.68 -14.71
CA LYS A 3 -7.21 -28.77 -14.19
C LYS A 3 -8.69 -28.52 -14.43
N THR A 4 -9.16 -27.30 -14.15
CA THR A 4 -10.54 -26.89 -14.45
C THR A 4 -10.84 -27.02 -15.94
N TRP A 5 -9.91 -26.65 -16.82
CA TRP A 5 -10.11 -26.83 -18.27
C TRP A 5 -10.37 -28.30 -18.63
N VAL A 6 -9.55 -29.22 -18.13
CA VAL A 6 -9.68 -30.66 -18.42
C VAL A 6 -10.99 -31.24 -17.90
N GLU A 7 -11.54 -30.71 -16.79
CA GLU A 7 -12.85 -31.12 -16.27
C GLU A 7 -14.00 -30.75 -17.22
N TRP A 8 -13.88 -29.63 -17.93
CA TRP A 8 -14.90 -29.17 -18.88
C TRP A 8 -14.68 -29.73 -20.29
N ILE A 9 -13.42 -29.81 -20.73
CA ILE A 9 -13.00 -30.26 -22.05
C ILE A 9 -11.93 -31.35 -21.84
N PRO A 10 -12.35 -32.64 -21.80
CA PRO A 10 -11.43 -33.74 -21.57
C PRO A 10 -10.34 -33.83 -22.64
N GLU A 11 -9.18 -34.39 -22.27
CA GLU A 11 -8.04 -34.58 -23.18
C GLU A 11 -8.36 -35.49 -24.38
N THR A 12 -9.40 -36.33 -24.27
CA THR A 12 -9.91 -37.14 -25.38
C THR A 12 -10.53 -36.30 -26.50
N VAL A 13 -10.99 -35.08 -26.18
CA VAL A 13 -11.58 -34.11 -27.11
C VAL A 13 -10.58 -33.03 -27.49
N CYS A 14 -9.82 -32.53 -26.53
CA CYS A 14 -8.79 -31.51 -26.75
C CYS A 14 -7.43 -31.98 -26.22
N PRO A 15 -6.69 -32.80 -27.00
CA PRO A 15 -5.39 -33.30 -26.59
C PRO A 15 -4.42 -32.21 -26.14
N ILE A 16 -3.74 -32.46 -25.02
CA ILE A 16 -2.83 -31.51 -24.38
C ILE A 16 -1.37 -31.91 -24.59
N LYS A 17 -0.55 -30.96 -25.05
CA LYS A 17 0.91 -31.05 -25.06
C LYS A 17 1.45 -30.43 -23.79
N TRP A 18 1.99 -31.27 -22.93
CA TRP A 18 2.51 -30.88 -21.60
C TRP A 18 3.90 -30.23 -21.62
N LYS A 19 4.48 -29.99 -22.79
CA LYS A 19 5.76 -29.29 -22.94
C LYS A 19 5.50 -27.79 -22.93
N HIS A 20 6.31 -27.00 -22.23
CA HIS A 20 6.14 -25.54 -22.19
C HIS A 20 6.38 -24.86 -23.56
N PRO A 21 5.51 -23.91 -23.97
CA PRO A 21 4.24 -23.54 -23.32
C PRO A 21 3.19 -24.65 -23.46
N ILE A 22 2.38 -24.88 -22.42
CA ILE A 22 1.37 -25.94 -22.45
C ILE A 22 0.29 -25.53 -23.45
N GLU A 23 -0.01 -26.43 -24.38
CA GLU A 23 -0.89 -26.20 -25.52
C GLU A 23 -1.96 -27.29 -25.57
N ALA A 24 -3.20 -26.92 -25.83
CA ALA A 24 -4.27 -27.86 -26.15
C ALA A 24 -4.84 -27.53 -27.52
N ARG A 25 -5.12 -28.55 -28.34
CA ARG A 25 -5.74 -28.35 -29.65
C ARG A 25 -6.88 -29.33 -29.85
N MET A 26 -8.03 -28.83 -30.29
CA MET A 26 -9.13 -29.68 -30.74
C MET A 26 -9.51 -29.34 -32.17
N ARG A 27 -9.85 -30.38 -32.93
CA ARG A 27 -10.41 -30.23 -34.26
C ARG A 27 -11.54 -31.24 -34.44
N GLU A 28 -12.77 -30.76 -34.41
CA GLU A 28 -13.98 -31.60 -34.36
C GLU A 28 -15.02 -31.10 -35.35
N GLN A 29 -15.76 -32.02 -35.96
CA GLN A 29 -16.89 -31.67 -36.83
C GLN A 29 -18.17 -31.55 -36.00
N LEU A 30 -18.91 -30.46 -36.19
CA LEU A 30 -20.17 -30.20 -35.53
C LEU A 30 -21.34 -30.89 -36.25
N PRO A 31 -22.50 -31.10 -35.59
CA PRO A 31 -23.66 -31.75 -36.19
C PRO A 31 -24.20 -31.06 -37.45
N ASP A 32 -23.95 -29.75 -37.60
CA ASP A 32 -24.35 -28.96 -38.77
C ASP A 32 -23.36 -29.08 -39.95
N GLY A 33 -22.32 -29.91 -39.82
CA GLY A 33 -21.29 -30.15 -40.83
C GLY A 33 -20.14 -29.16 -40.79
N THR A 34 -20.20 -28.11 -39.96
CA THR A 34 -19.10 -27.15 -39.76
C THR A 34 -18.00 -27.76 -38.87
N TRP A 35 -16.86 -27.09 -38.78
CA TRP A 35 -15.71 -27.57 -38.00
C TRP A 35 -15.33 -26.57 -36.92
N ILE A 36 -15.00 -27.09 -35.74
CA ILE A 36 -14.18 -26.38 -34.78
C ILE A 36 -12.72 -26.72 -35.07
N ASP A 37 -11.85 -25.72 -35.17
CA ASP A 37 -10.39 -25.85 -35.05
C ASP A 37 -9.96 -24.80 -34.01
N MET A 38 -9.57 -25.27 -32.83
CA MET A 38 -9.26 -24.41 -31.69
C MET A 38 -7.93 -24.82 -31.07
N GLU A 39 -7.10 -23.82 -30.80
CA GLU A 39 -5.85 -23.94 -30.08
C GLU A 39 -5.89 -23.06 -28.83
N VAL A 40 -5.46 -23.61 -27.71
CA VAL A 40 -5.49 -22.98 -26.39
C VAL A 40 -4.10 -23.05 -25.78
N PHE A 41 -3.58 -21.89 -25.39
CA PHE A 41 -2.28 -21.77 -24.74
C PHE A 41 -2.49 -21.49 -23.25
N PHE A 42 -1.83 -22.26 -22.40
CA PHE A 42 -1.82 -22.03 -20.96
C PHE A 42 -0.50 -21.36 -20.57
N VAL A 43 -0.60 -20.09 -20.16
CA VAL A 43 0.55 -19.24 -19.84
C VAL A 43 0.45 -18.81 -18.38
N ALA A 44 1.50 -19.07 -17.61
CA ALA A 44 1.65 -18.50 -16.28
C ALA A 44 2.28 -17.10 -16.41
N LEU A 45 1.71 -16.11 -15.73
CA LEU A 45 2.12 -14.70 -15.85
C LEU A 45 3.12 -14.28 -14.76
N ASP A 46 3.76 -15.24 -14.09
CA ASP A 46 4.75 -15.04 -13.03
C ASP A 46 6.20 -14.95 -13.55
N ARG A 47 6.45 -15.33 -14.82
CA ARG A 47 7.79 -15.38 -15.41
C ARG A 47 7.91 -14.44 -16.62
N GLU A 48 8.97 -13.62 -16.63
CA GLU A 48 9.25 -12.71 -17.75
C GLU A 48 9.37 -13.41 -19.12
N GLU A 49 9.91 -14.62 -19.15
CA GLU A 49 10.03 -15.41 -20.39
C GLU A 49 8.66 -15.79 -20.97
N ASP A 50 7.70 -16.12 -20.12
CA ASP A 50 6.35 -16.52 -20.52
C ASP A 50 5.54 -15.31 -20.97
N ILE A 51 5.72 -14.15 -20.32
CA ILE A 51 5.19 -12.85 -20.77
C ILE A 51 5.73 -12.52 -22.18
N LYS A 52 7.05 -12.67 -22.42
CA LYS A 52 7.66 -12.42 -23.74
C LYS A 52 7.11 -13.34 -24.83
N LYS A 53 6.87 -14.61 -24.53
CA LYS A 53 6.24 -15.55 -25.47
C LYS A 53 4.80 -15.15 -25.78
N MET A 54 4.02 -14.81 -24.75
CA MET A 54 2.65 -14.32 -24.94
C MET A 54 2.60 -13.08 -25.85
N LEU A 55 3.57 -12.16 -25.69
CA LEU A 55 3.72 -11.00 -26.57
C LEU A 55 4.03 -11.36 -28.04
N SER A 56 4.43 -12.58 -28.36
CA SER A 56 4.64 -13.01 -29.76
C SER A 56 3.45 -13.72 -30.39
N THR A 57 2.42 -14.06 -29.60
CA THR A 57 1.27 -14.83 -30.08
C THR A 57 0.22 -13.92 -30.73
N ASP A 58 -0.34 -14.38 -31.85
CA ASP A 58 -1.54 -13.80 -32.46
C ASP A 58 -2.75 -14.65 -32.05
N ALA A 59 -3.66 -14.09 -31.25
CA ALA A 59 -4.78 -14.82 -30.67
C ALA A 59 -6.13 -14.23 -31.11
N THR A 60 -7.18 -15.04 -31.08
CA THR A 60 -8.57 -14.58 -31.25
C THR A 60 -9.03 -13.79 -30.03
N GLY A 61 -8.80 -14.34 -28.84
CA GLY A 61 -9.13 -13.75 -27.54
C GLY A 61 -8.25 -14.36 -26.45
N ALA A 62 -8.43 -13.89 -25.21
CA ALA A 62 -7.73 -14.46 -24.06
C ALA A 62 -8.61 -14.49 -22.81
N TRP A 63 -8.32 -15.42 -21.91
CA TRP A 63 -8.99 -15.55 -20.62
C TRP A 63 -7.97 -15.33 -19.50
N ILE A 64 -8.24 -14.35 -18.64
CA ILE A 64 -7.41 -13.98 -17.49
C ILE A 64 -8.14 -14.40 -16.22
N ASN A 65 -7.55 -15.37 -15.52
CA ASN A 65 -8.09 -15.94 -14.29
C ASN A 65 -7.44 -15.29 -13.06
N GLU A 66 -8.23 -15.03 -12.02
CA GLU A 66 -7.81 -14.31 -10.80
C GLU A 66 -7.14 -12.95 -11.09
N ALA A 67 -7.77 -12.13 -11.93
CA ALA A 67 -7.15 -10.93 -12.48
C ALA A 67 -6.74 -9.86 -11.46
N ARG A 68 -7.28 -9.86 -10.23
CA ARG A 68 -6.83 -8.96 -9.16
C ARG A 68 -5.37 -9.17 -8.75
N GLU A 69 -4.81 -10.35 -9.05
CA GLU A 69 -3.42 -10.69 -8.77
C GLU A 69 -2.49 -10.35 -9.95
N ILE A 70 -3.04 -9.82 -11.05
CA ILE A 70 -2.33 -9.53 -12.30
C ILE A 70 -2.19 -8.02 -12.49
N ASP A 71 -0.97 -7.59 -12.83
CA ASP A 71 -0.68 -6.18 -13.13
C ASP A 71 -1.46 -5.68 -14.37
N GLU A 72 -1.97 -4.45 -14.30
CA GLU A 72 -2.75 -3.84 -15.38
C GLU A 72 -1.98 -3.77 -16.70
N GLU A 73 -0.67 -3.55 -16.65
CA GLU A 73 0.18 -3.49 -17.84
C GLU A 73 0.18 -4.82 -18.58
N ILE A 74 0.28 -5.94 -17.86
CA ILE A 74 0.21 -7.28 -18.45
C ILE A 74 -1.16 -7.48 -19.13
N VAL A 75 -2.25 -7.09 -18.46
CA VAL A 75 -3.60 -7.17 -19.05
C VAL A 75 -3.70 -6.35 -20.34
N ARG A 76 -3.13 -5.14 -20.37
CA ARG A 76 -3.09 -4.28 -21.56
C ARG A 76 -2.27 -4.92 -22.69
N GLN A 77 -1.14 -5.55 -22.36
CA GLN A 77 -0.29 -6.25 -23.30
C GLN A 77 -1.01 -7.47 -23.92
N VAL A 78 -1.68 -8.30 -23.10
CA VAL A 78 -2.49 -9.43 -23.57
C VAL A 78 -3.59 -8.95 -24.50
N ARG A 79 -4.33 -7.89 -24.12
CA ARG A 79 -5.38 -7.30 -24.97
C ARG A 79 -4.86 -6.94 -26.35
N GLY A 80 -3.65 -6.38 -26.43
CA GLY A 80 -3.01 -6.00 -27.69
C GLY A 80 -2.69 -7.16 -28.64
N ARG A 81 -2.77 -8.41 -28.16
CA ARG A 81 -2.53 -9.65 -28.92
C ARG A 81 -3.80 -10.37 -29.36
N THR A 82 -4.96 -9.96 -28.83
CA THR A 82 -6.27 -10.47 -29.24
C THR A 82 -6.72 -9.87 -30.58
N GLY A 83 -7.65 -10.53 -31.27
CA GLY A 83 -8.19 -10.08 -32.55
C GLY A 83 -7.25 -10.22 -33.74
N ARG A 84 -6.14 -10.95 -33.57
CA ARG A 84 -5.10 -11.11 -34.60
C ARG A 84 -5.19 -12.44 -35.33
N PHE A 85 -5.90 -13.40 -34.74
CA PHE A 85 -6.20 -14.68 -35.35
C PHE A 85 -7.72 -14.89 -35.52
N PRO A 86 -8.17 -15.47 -36.65
CA PRO A 86 -7.40 -15.62 -37.88
C PRO A 86 -7.07 -14.24 -38.47
N PRO A 87 -5.99 -14.08 -39.24
CA PRO A 87 -5.67 -12.79 -39.85
C PRO A 87 -6.72 -12.44 -40.92
N VAL A 88 -6.84 -11.15 -41.27
CA VAL A 88 -7.86 -10.63 -42.22
C VAL A 88 -7.85 -11.34 -43.58
N LYS A 89 -6.67 -11.75 -44.07
CA LYS A 89 -6.54 -12.54 -45.31
C LYS A 89 -7.27 -13.89 -45.28
N HIS A 90 -7.58 -14.39 -44.09
CA HIS A 90 -8.35 -15.61 -43.83
C HIS A 90 -9.75 -15.30 -43.26
N GLY A 91 -10.26 -14.08 -43.44
CA GLY A 91 -11.60 -13.65 -43.03
C GLY A 91 -11.65 -12.87 -41.71
N GLY A 92 -10.59 -12.91 -40.90
CA GLY A 92 -10.59 -12.23 -39.60
C GLY A 92 -11.45 -12.94 -38.54
N PRO A 93 -11.31 -12.57 -37.26
CA PRO A 93 -12.16 -13.10 -36.21
C PRO A 93 -13.56 -12.50 -36.27
N THR A 94 -14.58 -13.33 -36.05
CA THR A 94 -15.98 -12.89 -35.86
C THR A 94 -16.21 -12.31 -34.47
N TRP A 95 -15.35 -12.64 -33.52
CA TRP A 95 -15.33 -12.09 -32.17
C TRP A 95 -13.90 -11.99 -31.65
N SER A 96 -13.62 -10.94 -30.89
CA SER A 96 -12.35 -10.75 -30.18
C SER A 96 -12.59 -10.04 -28.87
N GLY A 97 -11.89 -10.47 -27.83
CA GLY A 97 -11.98 -9.82 -26.53
C GLY A 97 -11.17 -10.52 -25.45
N LEU A 98 -11.30 -9.98 -24.24
CA LEU A 98 -10.80 -10.58 -23.03
C LEU A 98 -11.97 -11.09 -22.19
N LEU A 99 -11.84 -12.32 -21.70
CA LEU A 99 -12.62 -12.83 -20.59
C LEU A 99 -11.80 -12.67 -19.32
N VAL A 100 -12.42 -12.19 -18.25
CA VAL A 100 -11.74 -11.89 -16.99
C VAL A 100 -12.60 -12.39 -15.84
N ASP A 101 -12.04 -13.22 -14.97
CA ASP A 101 -12.65 -13.56 -13.69
C ASP A 101 -11.73 -13.14 -12.53
N SER A 102 -12.35 -12.71 -11.43
CA SER A 102 -11.64 -12.45 -10.19
C SER A 102 -12.61 -12.22 -9.04
N ASN A 103 -12.12 -12.42 -7.81
CA ASN A 103 -12.73 -11.80 -6.65
C ASN A 103 -12.57 -10.27 -6.71
N PRO A 104 -13.47 -9.48 -6.06
CA PRO A 104 -13.29 -8.05 -5.95
C PRO A 104 -11.94 -7.68 -5.34
N SER A 105 -11.40 -6.56 -5.81
CA SER A 105 -10.15 -5.96 -5.31
C SER A 105 -10.43 -4.87 -4.27
N ASP A 106 -9.40 -4.12 -3.88
CA ASP A 106 -9.59 -2.81 -3.24
C ASP A 106 -10.04 -1.73 -4.25
N GLU A 107 -10.38 -0.56 -3.74
CA GLU A 107 -10.90 0.59 -4.50
C GLU A 107 -9.83 1.35 -5.32
N ASN A 108 -8.55 1.14 -5.03
CA ASN A 108 -7.43 1.75 -5.75
C ASN A 108 -7.00 0.89 -6.96
N HIS A 109 -7.32 -0.40 -6.93
CA HIS A 109 -6.96 -1.37 -7.96
C HIS A 109 -7.65 -1.10 -9.31
N TRP A 110 -7.02 -1.52 -10.41
CA TRP A 110 -7.49 -1.23 -11.78
C TRP A 110 -8.85 -1.87 -12.10
N LEU A 111 -9.14 -3.06 -11.54
CA LEU A 111 -10.45 -3.71 -11.67
C LEU A 111 -11.59 -2.82 -11.16
N TYR A 112 -11.41 -2.18 -9.99
CA TYR A 112 -12.40 -1.25 -9.45
C TYR A 112 -12.63 -0.05 -10.39
N ARG A 113 -11.55 0.50 -10.97
CA ARG A 113 -11.67 1.61 -11.93
C ARG A 113 -12.41 1.19 -13.20
N TYR A 114 -12.20 -0.03 -13.68
CA TYR A 114 -12.88 -0.50 -14.88
C TYR A 114 -14.37 -0.79 -14.61
N ASP A 115 -14.69 -1.39 -13.46
CA ASP A 115 -16.07 -1.69 -13.10
C ASP A 115 -16.83 -0.46 -12.59
N GLU A 116 -16.47 0.08 -11.43
CA GLU A 116 -17.26 1.11 -10.74
C GLU A 116 -17.12 2.49 -11.41
N LYS A 117 -15.92 2.83 -11.89
CA LYS A 117 -15.69 4.11 -12.59
C LYS A 117 -15.93 4.01 -14.10
N LYS A 118 -16.34 2.85 -14.61
CA LYS A 118 -16.62 2.58 -16.03
C LYS A 118 -15.52 3.11 -16.95
N ALA A 119 -14.25 2.98 -16.56
CA ALA A 119 -13.13 3.60 -17.27
C ALA A 119 -12.90 3.04 -18.70
N LEU A 120 -13.43 1.85 -19.00
CA LEU A 120 -13.44 1.28 -20.35
C LEU A 120 -14.71 1.62 -21.15
N GLY A 121 -15.67 2.34 -20.56
CA GLY A 121 -16.90 2.76 -21.20
C GLY A 121 -17.66 1.59 -21.85
N PRO A 122 -18.08 1.70 -23.12
CA PRO A 122 -18.85 0.66 -23.80
C PRO A 122 -18.02 -0.56 -24.22
N TYR A 123 -16.70 -0.56 -23.99
CA TYR A 123 -15.81 -1.64 -24.41
C TYR A 123 -15.64 -2.74 -23.37
N ALA A 124 -16.34 -2.66 -22.24
CA ALA A 124 -16.31 -3.68 -21.20
C ALA A 124 -17.68 -3.85 -20.54
N GLU A 125 -18.03 -5.10 -20.27
CA GLU A 125 -19.21 -5.48 -19.49
C GLU A 125 -18.74 -6.19 -18.22
N PHE A 126 -19.41 -5.89 -17.11
CA PHE A 126 -19.10 -6.44 -15.80
C PHE A 126 -20.32 -7.17 -15.26
N PHE A 127 -20.12 -8.44 -14.90
CA PHE A 127 -21.15 -9.30 -14.33
C PHE A 127 -20.75 -9.64 -12.91
N ARG A 128 -21.67 -9.46 -11.96
CA ARG A 128 -21.46 -9.86 -10.56
C ARG A 128 -22.39 -11.00 -10.21
N TYR A 129 -21.80 -12.04 -9.62
CA TYR A 129 -22.60 -13.05 -8.96
C TYR A 129 -23.27 -12.44 -7.71
N PRO A 130 -24.57 -12.70 -7.50
CA PRO A 130 -25.21 -12.30 -6.24
C PRO A 130 -24.51 -13.00 -5.08
N PRO A 131 -24.34 -12.35 -3.91
CA PRO A 131 -23.64 -12.98 -2.79
C PRO A 131 -24.42 -14.22 -2.31
N PRO A 132 -23.75 -15.26 -1.80
CA PRO A 132 -24.41 -16.48 -1.35
C PRO A 132 -25.19 -16.26 -0.04
N LEU A 133 -24.85 -15.21 0.72
CA LEU A 133 -25.48 -14.86 1.98
C LEU A 133 -25.91 -13.39 2.00
N ILE A 134 -27.00 -13.12 2.72
CA ILE A 134 -27.47 -11.78 3.07
C ILE A 134 -27.38 -11.62 4.59
N GLU A 135 -27.03 -10.42 5.05
CA GLU A 135 -27.08 -10.09 6.47
C GLU A 135 -28.37 -9.35 6.82
N GLU A 136 -29.12 -9.89 7.77
CA GLU A 136 -30.29 -9.24 8.33
C GLU A 136 -30.15 -9.14 9.85
N ARG A 137 -30.13 -7.91 10.38
CA ARG A 137 -30.05 -7.63 11.84
C ARG A 137 -28.89 -8.36 12.52
N GLY A 138 -27.72 -8.41 11.86
CA GLY A 138 -26.51 -9.05 12.38
C GLY A 138 -26.52 -10.58 12.31
N ARG A 139 -27.41 -11.19 11.53
CA ARG A 139 -27.45 -12.63 11.28
C ARG A 139 -27.36 -12.92 9.79
N TRP A 140 -26.59 -13.95 9.44
CA TRP A 140 -26.43 -14.43 8.08
C TRP A 140 -27.59 -15.35 7.68
N ARG A 141 -28.08 -15.17 6.45
CA ARG A 141 -29.12 -16.01 5.84
C ARG A 141 -28.74 -16.35 4.40
N PRO A 142 -29.14 -17.53 3.90
CA PRO A 142 -29.07 -17.87 2.47
C PRO A 142 -29.67 -16.78 1.58
N ASN A 143 -28.98 -16.44 0.48
CA ASN A 143 -29.51 -15.58 -0.57
C ASN A 143 -30.19 -16.41 -1.68
N PRO A 144 -31.52 -16.38 -1.83
CA PRO A 144 -32.22 -17.15 -2.88
C PRO A 144 -31.78 -16.81 -4.32
N GLU A 145 -31.21 -15.62 -4.56
CA GLU A 145 -30.71 -15.23 -5.88
C GLU A 145 -29.40 -15.93 -6.26
N ALA A 146 -28.68 -16.50 -5.27
CA ALA A 146 -27.42 -17.21 -5.49
C ALA A 146 -27.65 -18.64 -5.99
N VAL A 147 -28.23 -18.77 -7.19
CA VAL A 147 -28.59 -20.06 -7.79
C VAL A 147 -27.39 -21.00 -7.96
N TYR A 148 -26.18 -20.45 -8.14
CA TYR A 148 -24.94 -21.22 -8.29
C TYR A 148 -24.57 -22.03 -7.05
N VAL A 149 -25.16 -21.74 -5.88
CA VAL A 149 -24.99 -22.49 -4.64
C VAL A 149 -25.31 -23.98 -4.81
N MET A 150 -26.20 -24.34 -5.73
CA MET A 150 -26.52 -25.75 -6.05
C MET A 150 -25.33 -26.56 -6.58
N HIS A 151 -24.30 -25.89 -7.11
CA HIS A 151 -23.08 -26.55 -7.59
C HIS A 151 -22.03 -26.71 -6.47
N GLN A 152 -22.31 -26.21 -5.27
CA GLN A 152 -21.47 -26.38 -4.09
C GLN A 152 -21.96 -27.61 -3.32
N PRO A 153 -21.11 -28.64 -3.06
CA PRO A 153 -21.54 -29.89 -2.40
C PRO A 153 -22.24 -29.75 -1.05
N ARG A 154 -22.03 -28.64 -0.34
CA ARG A 154 -22.58 -28.32 0.97
C ARG A 154 -23.63 -27.20 0.89
N GLY A 155 -24.01 -26.78 -0.30
CA GLY A 155 -24.94 -25.68 -0.52
C GLY A 155 -24.54 -24.42 0.27
N TYR A 156 -25.51 -23.80 0.94
CA TYR A 156 -25.28 -22.59 1.73
C TYR A 156 -24.38 -22.81 2.96
N ASP A 157 -24.31 -24.03 3.49
CA ASP A 157 -23.55 -24.32 4.71
C ASP A 157 -22.05 -24.03 4.51
N TYR A 158 -21.54 -24.19 3.28
CA TYR A 158 -20.17 -23.82 2.95
C TYR A 158 -19.84 -22.37 3.32
N TRP A 159 -20.70 -21.42 2.94
CA TRP A 159 -20.48 -20.00 3.23
C TRP A 159 -20.90 -19.63 4.66
N LEU A 160 -21.92 -20.30 5.22
CA LEU A 160 -22.32 -20.07 6.62
C LEU A 160 -21.21 -20.40 7.60
N GLU A 161 -20.40 -21.41 7.31
CA GLU A 161 -19.20 -21.73 8.10
C GLU A 161 -18.10 -20.69 7.91
N MET A 162 -17.87 -20.23 6.67
CA MET A 162 -16.85 -19.21 6.40
C MET A 162 -17.07 -17.90 7.16
N VAL A 163 -18.33 -17.52 7.42
CA VAL A 163 -18.65 -16.26 8.11
C VAL A 163 -18.65 -16.37 9.63
N PHE A 164 -18.42 -17.56 10.20
CA PHE A 164 -18.54 -17.79 11.65
C PHE A 164 -17.46 -17.08 12.46
N ASP A 165 -16.20 -17.14 12.02
CA ASP A 165 -15.05 -16.53 12.68
C ASP A 165 -14.25 -15.56 11.80
N ALA A 166 -14.70 -15.35 10.55
CA ALA A 166 -14.00 -14.48 9.62
C ALA A 166 -14.15 -12.98 9.99
N PRO A 167 -13.07 -12.18 9.83
CA PRO A 167 -13.15 -10.73 9.95
C PRO A 167 -14.16 -10.13 8.97
N ARG A 168 -14.83 -9.05 9.38
CA ARG A 168 -15.87 -8.42 8.56
C ARG A 168 -15.37 -8.01 7.16
N ASP A 169 -14.16 -7.49 7.08
CA ASP A 169 -13.55 -7.06 5.82
C ASP A 169 -13.31 -8.26 4.87
N TRP A 170 -12.92 -9.40 5.43
CA TRP A 170 -12.78 -10.65 4.68
C TRP A 170 -14.13 -11.13 4.15
N ILE A 171 -15.17 -11.11 5.00
CA ILE A 171 -16.54 -11.48 4.61
C ILE A 171 -17.06 -10.58 3.49
N ASN A 172 -16.86 -9.27 3.60
CA ASN A 172 -17.29 -8.31 2.58
C ASN A 172 -16.73 -8.67 1.20
N VAL A 173 -15.45 -9.03 1.12
CA VAL A 173 -14.78 -9.32 -0.16
C VAL A 173 -15.08 -10.73 -0.66
N TYR A 174 -14.79 -11.75 0.14
CA TYR A 174 -14.78 -13.15 -0.33
C TYR A 174 -16.14 -13.84 -0.26
N VAL A 175 -17.08 -13.31 0.53
CA VAL A 175 -18.44 -13.85 0.61
C VAL A 175 -19.40 -12.91 -0.08
N LEU A 176 -19.37 -11.61 0.25
CA LEU A 176 -20.37 -10.67 -0.27
C LEU A 176 -20.03 -10.08 -1.64
N GLY A 177 -18.87 -10.39 -2.21
CA GLY A 177 -18.49 -9.89 -3.52
C GLY A 177 -18.38 -8.37 -3.59
N LYS A 178 -18.04 -7.71 -2.46
CA LYS A 178 -17.86 -6.26 -2.39
C LYS A 178 -16.41 -5.89 -2.59
N TYR A 179 -16.17 -4.80 -3.31
CA TYR A 179 -14.86 -4.15 -3.28
C TYR A 179 -14.55 -3.69 -1.85
N GLY A 180 -13.31 -3.92 -1.43
CA GLY A 180 -12.90 -3.66 -0.07
C GLY A 180 -11.50 -4.17 0.20
N LYS A 181 -10.87 -3.61 1.22
CA LYS A 181 -9.53 -4.04 1.63
C LYS A 181 -9.65 -5.23 2.56
N VAL A 182 -9.11 -6.37 2.17
CA VAL A 182 -8.84 -7.46 3.12
C VAL A 182 -7.58 -7.06 3.86
N LYS A 183 -7.64 -6.92 5.19
CA LYS A 183 -6.43 -6.66 6.00
C LYS A 183 -5.42 -7.80 5.77
N GLY A 184 -4.45 -7.55 4.90
CA GLY A 184 -3.45 -8.52 4.50
C GLY A 184 -2.46 -8.70 5.64
N GLY A 185 -2.50 -9.80 6.37
CA GLY A 185 -1.48 -10.12 7.37
C GLY A 185 -1.58 -9.34 8.70
N LYS A 186 -0.56 -9.53 9.54
CA LYS A 186 -0.55 -9.05 10.93
C LYS A 186 -0.19 -7.57 10.96
N ALA A 187 -1.06 -6.72 11.50
CA ALA A 187 -0.76 -5.29 11.67
C ALA A 187 0.57 -5.08 12.42
N VAL A 188 1.35 -4.07 12.01
CA VAL A 188 2.60 -3.72 12.69
C VAL A 188 2.35 -3.16 14.10
N TYR A 189 1.21 -2.47 14.26
CA TYR A 189 0.79 -1.79 15.48
C TYR A 189 -0.59 -2.28 15.96
N PRO A 190 -0.71 -3.53 16.43
CA PRO A 190 -1.95 -4.03 17.02
C PRO A 190 -2.39 -3.23 18.27
N GLU A 191 -1.48 -2.45 18.87
CA GLU A 191 -1.74 -1.58 20.00
C GLU A 191 -2.54 -0.32 19.62
N TYR A 192 -2.62 0.00 18.33
CA TYR A 192 -3.37 1.16 17.87
C TYR A 192 -4.88 0.92 17.97
N ASN A 193 -5.53 1.79 18.72
CA ASN A 193 -6.98 1.92 18.77
C ASN A 193 -7.40 3.30 18.25
N ASP A 194 -8.10 3.35 17.13
CA ASP A 194 -8.51 4.59 16.47
C ASP A 194 -9.39 5.49 17.36
N ALA A 195 -10.30 4.90 18.14
CA ALA A 195 -11.18 5.64 19.05
C ALA A 195 -10.43 6.30 20.21
N ILE A 196 -9.23 5.82 20.53
CA ILE A 196 -8.37 6.35 21.60
C ILE A 196 -7.31 7.30 21.02
N HIS A 197 -6.63 6.88 19.97
CA HIS A 197 -5.42 7.53 19.45
C HIS A 197 -5.71 8.55 18.34
N CYS A 198 -6.88 8.50 17.68
CA CYS A 198 -7.28 9.52 16.72
C CYS A 198 -8.06 10.63 17.42
N ALA A 199 -7.67 11.88 17.19
CA ALA A 199 -8.45 13.02 17.65
C ALA A 199 -9.77 13.13 16.87
N ARG A 200 -10.83 13.57 17.56
CA ARG A 200 -12.14 13.80 16.92
C ARG A 200 -12.13 14.98 15.95
N GLU A 201 -11.25 15.93 16.19
CA GLU A 201 -11.08 17.15 15.40
C GLU A 201 -9.60 17.31 15.05
N GLN A 202 -9.34 18.16 14.05
CA GLN A 202 -7.99 18.47 13.62
C GLN A 202 -7.14 18.96 14.80
N VAL A 203 -5.96 18.37 14.97
CA VAL A 203 -5.07 18.74 16.07
C VAL A 203 -4.41 20.08 15.74
N SER A 204 -4.78 21.11 16.49
CA SER A 204 -4.20 22.45 16.35
C SER A 204 -2.76 22.51 16.86
N ALA A 205 -1.89 23.14 16.09
CA ALA A 205 -0.51 23.39 16.50
C ALA A 205 -0.43 24.45 17.61
N ASN A 206 0.49 24.23 18.56
CA ASN A 206 0.83 25.21 19.57
C ASN A 206 2.08 26.00 19.14
N ASN A 207 1.91 27.28 18.80
CA ASN A 207 3.01 28.15 18.34
C ASN A 207 4.12 28.39 19.39
N ASN A 208 3.92 27.99 20.65
CA ASN A 208 4.93 28.09 21.70
C ASN A 208 5.80 26.84 21.84
N LEU A 209 5.43 25.74 21.19
CA LEU A 209 6.18 24.47 21.24
C LEU A 209 7.03 24.32 19.97
N PRO A 210 8.21 23.70 20.06
CA PRO A 210 9.00 23.38 18.87
C PRO A 210 8.23 22.41 17.96
N LEU A 211 8.49 22.50 16.66
CA LEU A 211 7.99 21.53 15.68
C LEU A 211 8.99 20.39 15.54
N LEU A 212 8.49 19.17 15.57
CA LEU A 212 9.25 17.94 15.42
C LEU A 212 8.96 17.40 14.02
N LEU A 213 10.00 17.07 13.24
CA LEU A 213 9.83 16.44 11.93
C LEU A 213 10.53 15.08 11.86
N GLY A 214 9.84 14.11 11.31
CA GLY A 214 10.39 12.82 10.91
C GLY A 214 10.49 12.76 9.40
N TRP A 215 11.50 12.07 8.88
CA TRP A 215 11.72 11.96 7.44
C TRP A 215 11.99 10.52 7.03
N ASP A 216 11.31 10.09 5.97
CA ASP A 216 11.77 9.03 5.08
C ASP A 216 12.28 9.68 3.79
N LEU A 217 13.55 9.40 3.46
CA LEU A 217 14.32 10.09 2.43
C LEU A 217 14.62 9.19 1.22
N ASP A 218 13.80 8.14 1.05
CA ASP A 218 13.82 7.25 -0.12
C ASP A 218 13.15 7.91 -1.37
N LEU A 219 13.01 7.15 -2.47
CA LEU A 219 12.43 7.61 -3.74
C LEU A 219 10.98 8.11 -3.63
N HIS A 220 10.23 7.60 -2.65
CA HIS A 220 8.88 8.04 -2.29
C HIS A 220 8.97 8.76 -0.94
N PRO A 221 9.46 10.02 -0.90
CA PRO A 221 9.79 10.67 0.35
C PRO A 221 8.53 10.96 1.17
N ALA A 222 8.65 10.84 2.49
CA ALA A 222 7.61 11.17 3.44
C ALA A 222 8.15 12.03 4.59
N CYS A 223 7.29 12.90 5.12
CA CYS A 223 7.59 13.73 6.28
C CYS A 223 6.41 13.77 7.24
N VAL A 224 6.67 13.52 8.53
CA VAL A 224 5.66 13.59 9.60
C VAL A 224 5.97 14.78 10.48
N ALA A 225 4.98 15.62 10.74
CA ALA A 225 5.09 16.80 11.60
C ALA A 225 4.34 16.60 12.92
N ALA A 226 5.02 16.81 14.05
CA ALA A 226 4.48 16.59 15.38
C ALA A 226 4.93 17.64 16.41
N GLN A 227 4.29 17.66 17.58
CA GLN A 227 4.69 18.44 18.75
C GLN A 227 4.59 17.61 20.03
N LEU A 228 5.59 17.72 20.91
CA LEU A 228 5.56 17.12 22.24
C LEU A 228 5.00 18.14 23.25
N HIS A 229 3.85 17.82 23.84
CA HIS A 229 3.18 18.68 24.82
C HIS A 229 3.72 18.47 26.26
N PRO A 230 3.59 19.47 27.16
CA PRO A 230 4.03 19.41 28.57
C PRO A 230 3.40 18.30 29.46
N GLY A 231 2.51 17.48 28.92
CA GLY A 231 1.91 16.30 29.56
C GLY A 231 2.40 15.00 28.92
N PRO A 232 3.72 14.87 28.70
CA PRO A 232 4.41 14.09 27.65
C PRO A 232 3.53 13.42 26.57
N GLN A 233 2.65 14.19 25.92
CA GLN A 233 1.81 13.70 24.83
C GLN A 233 2.40 14.15 23.49
N LEU A 234 2.78 13.21 22.66
CA LEU A 234 3.19 13.46 21.28
C LEU A 234 1.94 13.61 20.41
N ARG A 235 1.82 14.76 19.75
CA ARG A 235 0.70 15.06 18.86
C ARG A 235 1.18 15.13 17.43
N ILE A 236 0.69 14.25 16.58
CA ILE A 236 0.94 14.27 15.14
C ILE A 236 -0.03 15.27 14.51
N LEU A 237 0.51 16.31 13.88
CA LEU A 237 -0.25 17.44 13.35
C LEU A 237 -0.58 17.27 11.87
N ALA A 238 0.40 16.80 11.10
CA ALA A 238 0.29 16.64 9.66
C ALA A 238 1.27 15.57 9.17
N GLU A 239 0.99 15.06 7.98
CA GLU A 239 1.87 14.19 7.21
C GLU A 239 1.96 14.73 5.79
N PHE A 240 3.09 14.47 5.14
CA PHE A 240 3.38 14.88 3.78
C PHE A 240 4.06 13.72 3.08
N GLY A 241 3.69 13.44 1.84
CA GLY A 241 4.40 12.47 1.01
C GLY A 241 4.25 12.78 -0.46
N ALA A 242 5.09 12.16 -1.26
CA ALA A 242 5.06 12.25 -2.71
C ALA A 242 5.53 10.93 -3.33
N SER A 243 4.99 10.61 -4.50
CA SER A 243 5.44 9.47 -5.31
C SER A 243 6.37 9.93 -6.41
N GLU A 244 7.48 9.21 -6.60
CA GLU A 244 8.45 9.45 -7.69
C GLU A 244 8.96 10.91 -7.76
N MET A 245 9.11 11.56 -6.60
CA MET A 245 9.50 12.97 -6.51
C MET A 245 10.86 13.12 -5.82
N GLY A 246 11.75 13.89 -6.43
CA GLY A 246 13.06 14.21 -5.84
C GLY A 246 12.94 15.02 -4.55
N LEU A 247 13.82 14.74 -3.57
CA LEU A 247 13.78 15.35 -2.24
C LEU A 247 13.78 16.89 -2.24
N ILE A 248 14.56 17.53 -3.13
CA ILE A 248 14.61 19.00 -3.23
C ILE A 248 13.22 19.56 -3.57
N GLN A 249 12.54 18.94 -4.53
CA GLN A 249 11.21 19.33 -4.96
C GLN A 249 10.18 19.07 -3.86
N PHE A 250 10.23 17.89 -3.24
CA PHE A 250 9.36 17.51 -2.13
C PHE A 250 9.43 18.54 -0.97
N VAL A 251 10.63 18.93 -0.57
CA VAL A 251 10.82 19.90 0.50
C VAL A 251 10.32 21.30 0.11
N ARG A 252 10.62 21.75 -1.12
CA ARG A 252 10.27 23.09 -1.62
C ARG A 252 8.76 23.25 -1.82
N ASP A 253 8.12 22.28 -2.45
CA ASP A 253 6.77 22.42 -2.99
C ASP A 253 5.70 21.84 -2.05
N ILE A 254 6.06 20.89 -1.19
CA ILE A 254 5.10 20.20 -0.32
C ILE A 254 5.36 20.53 1.15
N VAL A 255 6.52 20.16 1.69
CA VAL A 255 6.74 20.24 3.14
C VAL A 255 6.78 21.68 3.63
N LYS A 256 7.55 22.57 3.00
CA LYS A 256 7.65 23.98 3.43
C LYS A 256 6.32 24.73 3.39
N PRO A 257 5.54 24.69 2.30
CA PRO A 257 4.21 25.29 2.28
C PRO A 257 3.27 24.66 3.31
N GLY A 258 3.33 23.34 3.49
CA GLY A 258 2.53 22.60 4.45
C GLY A 258 2.78 23.03 5.89
N ILE A 259 4.04 23.02 6.34
CA ILE A 259 4.39 23.43 7.71
C ILE A 259 4.08 24.91 7.96
N ALA A 260 4.25 25.78 6.97
CA ALA A 260 3.98 27.21 7.13
C ALA A 260 2.49 27.52 7.39
N ARG A 261 1.58 26.68 6.87
CA ARG A 261 0.14 26.79 7.12
C ARG A 261 -0.23 26.41 8.55
N ILE A 262 0.45 25.41 9.12
CA ILE A 262 0.10 24.85 10.44
C ILE A 262 0.95 25.42 11.58
N TYR A 263 2.17 25.89 11.32
CA TYR A 263 3.12 26.30 12.35
C TYR A 263 3.84 27.60 11.96
N LYS A 264 3.59 28.67 12.70
CA LYS A 264 4.13 30.02 12.41
C LYS A 264 5.52 30.28 13.02
N GLY A 265 6.18 29.24 13.51
CA GLY A 265 7.64 29.18 13.66
C GLY A 265 8.22 29.69 14.97
N LYS A 266 9.04 28.83 15.62
CA LYS A 266 10.26 29.20 16.36
C LYS A 266 11.40 28.19 16.16
N THR A 267 11.26 26.98 16.71
CA THR A 267 12.33 25.96 16.68
C THR A 267 11.85 24.70 15.97
N ILE A 268 12.73 24.08 15.17
CA ILE A 268 12.50 22.80 14.50
C ILE A 268 13.56 21.81 14.97
N TYR A 269 13.13 20.60 15.34
CA TYR A 269 13.99 19.44 15.54
C TYR A 269 13.54 18.35 14.57
N SER A 270 14.48 17.69 13.91
CA SER A 270 14.09 16.64 12.98
C SER A 270 15.07 15.49 12.89
N TRP A 271 14.56 14.33 12.50
CA TRP A 271 15.30 13.08 12.40
C TRP A 271 14.99 12.30 11.14
N ALA A 272 15.97 11.55 10.67
CA ALA A 272 15.86 10.67 9.50
C ALA A 272 16.71 9.41 9.70
N ASP A 273 16.65 8.49 8.74
CA ASP A 273 17.51 7.30 8.71
C ASP A 273 18.99 7.71 8.80
N PRO A 274 19.77 7.16 9.75
CA PRO A 274 21.21 7.41 9.84
C PRO A 274 21.97 7.12 8.54
N THR A 275 21.47 6.22 7.68
CA THR A 275 22.16 5.85 6.42
C THR A 275 21.91 6.81 5.25
N SER A 276 20.92 7.71 5.34
CA SER A 276 20.58 8.67 4.27
C SER A 276 21.67 9.71 4.00
N GLY A 277 22.68 9.84 4.86
CA GLY A 277 23.83 10.73 4.66
C GLY A 277 24.91 10.13 3.77
N SER A 278 24.91 8.81 3.61
CA SER A 278 25.90 8.07 2.82
C SER A 278 25.43 7.84 1.38
N ARG A 279 24.11 7.90 1.12
CA ARG A 279 23.52 7.76 -0.21
C ARG A 279 23.58 9.10 -0.94
N ARG A 280 24.40 9.20 -1.98
CA ARG A 280 24.44 10.36 -2.90
C ARG A 280 23.44 10.14 -4.02
N SER A 281 22.61 11.13 -4.34
CA SER A 281 21.76 11.08 -5.52
C SER A 281 22.59 11.18 -6.80
N GLY A 282 22.24 10.41 -7.83
CA GLY A 282 22.84 10.54 -9.15
C GLY A 282 22.58 11.92 -9.76
N THR A 283 23.59 12.46 -10.45
CA THR A 283 23.73 13.80 -11.08
C THR A 283 24.06 15.00 -10.18
N ASP A 284 23.57 15.09 -8.95
CA ASP A 284 23.91 16.18 -8.01
C ASP A 284 24.43 15.56 -6.71
N ALA A 285 25.73 15.68 -6.44
CA ALA A 285 26.48 14.94 -5.40
C ALA A 285 26.15 15.35 -3.95
N ARG A 286 24.97 15.91 -3.70
CA ARG A 286 24.49 16.30 -2.37
C ARG A 286 23.84 15.09 -1.69
N ASN A 287 24.18 14.88 -0.41
CA ASN A 287 23.45 13.89 0.40
C ASN A 287 22.12 14.49 0.89
N ALA A 288 21.20 13.63 1.33
CA ALA A 288 19.86 14.07 1.73
C ALA A 288 19.86 15.05 2.92
N TYR A 289 20.82 14.92 3.85
CA TYR A 289 20.98 15.85 4.98
C TYR A 289 21.44 17.24 4.53
N ASP A 290 22.26 17.33 3.48
CA ASP A 290 22.70 18.61 2.93
C ASP A 290 21.54 19.36 2.29
N VAL A 291 20.66 18.65 1.57
CA VAL A 291 19.42 19.21 1.01
C VAL A 291 18.54 19.79 2.13
N LEU A 292 18.30 19.02 3.19
CA LEU A 292 17.51 19.45 4.34
C LEU A 292 18.14 20.65 5.06
N ARG A 293 19.47 20.66 5.23
CA ARG A 293 20.22 21.78 5.84
C ARG A 293 20.12 23.05 5.01
N GLN A 294 20.30 22.97 3.68
CA GLN A 294 20.13 24.09 2.76
C GLN A 294 18.69 24.61 2.77
N ALA A 295 17.72 23.71 2.95
CA ALA A 295 16.32 24.06 3.08
C ALA A 295 15.96 24.71 4.43
N LYS A 296 16.89 24.86 5.37
CA LYS A 296 16.65 25.33 6.76
C LYS A 296 15.74 24.39 7.57
N LEU A 297 15.77 23.09 7.25
CA LEU A 297 15.08 22.01 7.98
C LEU A 297 16.09 20.92 8.40
N PRO A 298 17.17 21.27 9.13
CA PRO A 298 18.27 20.34 9.38
C PRO A 298 17.81 19.12 10.19
N ALA A 299 17.96 17.92 9.63
CA ALA A 299 17.72 16.65 10.33
C ALA A 299 19.00 16.10 10.96
N ARG A 300 18.83 15.39 12.08
CA ARG A 300 19.85 14.59 12.75
C ARG A 300 19.65 13.12 12.39
N PRO A 301 20.73 12.32 12.32
CA PRO A 301 20.56 10.88 12.21
C PRO A 301 19.86 10.33 13.45
N ALA A 302 18.89 9.44 13.24
CA ALA A 302 18.31 8.67 14.34
C ALA A 302 19.35 7.71 14.94
N PRO A 303 19.21 7.30 16.22
CA PRO A 303 20.19 6.43 16.90
C PRO A 303 20.48 5.09 16.20
N THR A 304 19.51 4.53 15.49
CA THR A 304 19.64 3.26 14.74
C THR A 304 18.59 3.19 13.64
N ASN A 305 18.84 2.36 12.63
CA ASN A 305 17.87 1.98 11.60
C ASN A 305 17.20 0.61 11.85
N ASP A 306 17.54 -0.10 12.93
CA ASP A 306 16.92 -1.39 13.28
C ASP A 306 15.40 -1.21 13.43
N PHE A 307 14.66 -1.93 12.58
CA PHE A 307 13.21 -1.86 12.50
C PHE A 307 12.52 -2.20 13.83
N ARG A 308 12.99 -3.21 14.57
CA ARG A 308 12.34 -3.62 15.83
C ARG A 308 12.42 -2.51 16.86
N ILE A 309 13.59 -1.87 16.98
CA ILE A 309 13.81 -0.75 17.89
C ILE A 309 12.93 0.44 17.49
N ARG A 310 12.90 0.76 16.20
CA ARG A 310 12.07 1.83 15.62
C ARG A 310 10.57 1.62 15.82
N ARG A 311 10.09 0.40 15.56
CA ARG A 311 8.71 -0.02 15.80
C ARG A 311 8.35 0.08 17.27
N GLU A 312 9.20 -0.44 18.16
CA GLU A 312 8.93 -0.49 19.59
C GLU A 312 8.89 0.91 20.21
N ALA A 313 9.69 1.85 19.70
CA ALA A 313 9.63 3.26 20.11
C ALA A 313 8.21 3.83 19.95
N VAL A 314 7.57 3.60 18.79
CA VAL A 314 6.20 4.03 18.50
C VAL A 314 5.18 3.24 19.34
N ALA A 315 5.31 1.90 19.37
CA ALA A 315 4.40 1.04 20.14
C ALA A 315 4.35 1.42 21.61
N SER A 316 5.49 1.81 22.19
CA SER A 316 5.55 2.27 23.58
C SER A 316 4.70 3.51 23.86
N LEU A 317 4.48 4.39 22.87
CA LEU A 317 3.60 5.56 23.02
C LEU A 317 2.12 5.20 22.82
N LEU A 318 1.81 4.17 22.05
CA LEU A 318 0.44 3.66 21.88
C LEU A 318 -0.06 2.95 23.14
N ILE A 319 0.82 2.28 23.87
CA ILE A 319 0.44 1.59 25.12
C ILE A 319 0.34 2.55 26.31
N LYS A 320 1.13 3.64 26.30
CA LYS A 320 1.24 4.55 27.45
C LYS A 320 0.06 5.51 27.53
N LEU A 321 -0.44 5.68 28.75
CA LEU A 321 -1.32 6.79 29.12
C LEU A 321 -0.53 7.88 29.84
N VAL A 322 -0.84 9.14 29.54
CA VAL A 322 -0.32 10.31 30.24
C VAL A 322 -1.31 10.82 31.29
N LYS A 323 -0.92 11.83 32.07
CA LYS A 323 -1.75 12.41 33.14
C LYS A 323 -3.15 12.76 32.62
N GLY A 324 -4.17 12.29 33.34
CA GLY A 324 -5.57 12.47 32.97
C GLY A 324 -6.13 11.37 32.05
N GLY A 325 -5.46 10.21 31.95
CA GLY A 325 -5.95 9.04 31.22
C GLY A 325 -5.92 9.18 29.69
N LYS A 326 -5.20 10.17 29.17
CA LYS A 326 -5.09 10.43 27.73
C LYS A 326 -3.97 9.57 27.12
N PRO A 327 -4.05 9.17 25.85
CA PRO A 327 -2.95 8.43 25.21
C PRO A 327 -1.68 9.28 25.09
N ALA A 328 -0.51 8.66 25.12
CA ALA A 328 0.76 9.35 24.95
C ALA A 328 1.03 9.74 23.49
N LEU A 329 0.40 9.08 22.51
CA LEU A 329 0.36 9.50 21.11
C LEU A 329 -1.07 9.89 20.71
N LEU A 330 -1.22 11.05 20.09
CA LEU A 330 -2.49 11.52 19.53
C LEU A 330 -2.28 11.91 18.06
N LEU A 331 -3.08 11.32 17.17
CA LEU A 331 -3.02 11.51 15.72
C LEU A 331 -4.13 12.47 15.27
N SER A 332 -3.77 13.45 14.44
CA SER A 332 -4.77 14.28 13.74
C SER A 332 -5.54 13.44 12.70
N PRO A 333 -6.88 13.57 12.59
CA PRO A 333 -7.69 12.77 11.66
C PRO A 333 -7.36 13.00 10.18
N ASP A 334 -6.71 14.12 9.84
CA ASP A 334 -6.27 14.44 8.48
C ASP A 334 -5.02 13.65 8.05
N CYS A 335 -4.30 13.01 8.99
CA CYS A 335 -3.16 12.16 8.71
C CYS A 335 -3.61 10.75 8.27
N ARG A 336 -4.27 10.68 7.10
CA ARG A 336 -4.92 9.46 6.58
C ARG A 336 -3.96 8.32 6.33
N MET A 337 -2.77 8.57 5.79
CA MET A 337 -1.76 7.55 5.50
C MET A 337 -1.25 6.89 6.78
N LEU A 338 -0.92 7.70 7.80
CA LEU A 338 -0.56 7.15 9.11
C LEU A 338 -1.74 6.40 9.74
N ARG A 339 -2.94 6.98 9.70
CA ARG A 339 -4.15 6.39 10.31
C ARG A 339 -4.49 5.04 9.68
N ASP A 340 -4.57 4.97 8.36
CA ASP A 340 -4.85 3.74 7.61
C ASP A 340 -3.74 2.71 7.84
N GLY A 341 -2.47 3.15 7.82
CA GLY A 341 -1.33 2.31 8.15
C GLY A 341 -1.43 1.71 9.56
N PHE A 342 -1.81 2.50 10.56
CA PHE A 342 -2.06 2.03 11.92
C PHE A 342 -3.26 1.07 12.01
N MET A 343 -4.30 1.28 11.21
CA MET A 343 -5.51 0.44 11.20
C MET A 343 -5.33 -0.91 10.48
N GLY A 344 -4.19 -1.14 9.83
CA GLY A 344 -3.81 -2.43 9.26
C GLY A 344 -3.10 -2.36 7.90
N GLU A 345 -3.06 -1.20 7.25
CA GLU A 345 -2.43 -1.10 5.92
C GLU A 345 -0.90 -1.20 6.00
N TYR A 346 -0.32 -0.92 7.17
CA TYR A 346 1.08 -1.23 7.48
C TYR A 346 1.15 -2.52 8.29
N HIS A 347 1.50 -3.61 7.60
CA HIS A 347 1.39 -4.98 8.10
C HIS A 347 2.62 -5.83 7.77
N PHE A 348 2.77 -6.94 8.49
CA PHE A 348 3.67 -8.03 8.13
C PHE A 348 2.97 -8.92 7.10
N PRO A 349 3.53 -9.07 5.88
CA PRO A 349 2.98 -9.97 4.88
C PRO A 349 2.91 -11.38 5.42
N GLN A 350 1.81 -12.06 5.15
CA GLN A 350 1.72 -13.51 5.30
C GLN A 350 2.08 -14.14 3.97
N GLN A 351 3.13 -14.96 3.97
CA GLN A 351 3.49 -15.80 2.85
C GLN A 351 2.80 -17.14 3.02
N TYR A 352 2.09 -17.58 1.99
CA TYR A 352 1.53 -18.92 1.95
C TYR A 352 2.52 -19.84 1.24
N ASN A 353 3.08 -20.79 1.99
CA ASN A 353 3.81 -21.90 1.41
C ASN A 353 2.87 -23.12 1.36
N THR A 354 2.71 -23.69 0.16
CA THR A 354 1.88 -24.88 -0.10
C THR A 354 2.28 -26.11 0.72
N ALA A 355 3.48 -26.17 1.29
CA ALA A 355 3.97 -27.29 2.10
C ALA A 355 3.90 -27.08 3.63
N SER A 356 3.91 -25.84 4.12
CA SER A 356 4.10 -25.53 5.55
C SER A 356 3.08 -24.55 6.14
N GLY A 357 2.10 -24.11 5.36
CA GLY A 357 1.05 -23.19 5.80
C GLY A 357 1.53 -21.72 5.81
N PRO A 358 0.75 -20.82 6.43
CA PRO A 358 1.07 -19.39 6.44
C PRO A 358 2.26 -19.08 7.34
N THR A 359 3.33 -18.53 6.77
CA THR A 359 4.46 -17.96 7.50
C THR A 359 4.40 -16.44 7.45
N THR A 360 4.58 -15.78 8.60
CA THR A 360 4.58 -14.31 8.65
C THR A 360 6.01 -13.81 8.45
N SER A 361 6.19 -12.83 7.55
CA SER A 361 7.49 -12.19 7.37
C SER A 361 7.94 -11.48 8.66
N ASP A 362 9.25 -11.46 8.89
CA ASP A 362 9.90 -10.71 9.98
C ASP A 362 9.97 -9.20 9.69
N LYS A 363 9.69 -8.79 8.45
CA LYS A 363 9.69 -7.40 8.00
C LYS A 363 8.31 -6.99 7.48
N PRO A 364 7.89 -5.74 7.71
CA PRO A 364 6.64 -5.25 7.18
C PRO A 364 6.70 -5.10 5.66
N ALA A 365 5.53 -5.09 5.03
CA ALA A 365 5.37 -4.82 3.61
C ALA A 365 5.92 -3.43 3.29
N LYS A 366 6.78 -3.32 2.28
CA LYS A 366 7.16 -2.02 1.72
C LYS A 366 6.06 -1.58 0.76
N ASN A 367 5.24 -0.65 1.21
CA ASN A 367 4.08 -0.10 0.50
C ASN A 367 3.95 1.41 0.75
N ASP A 368 2.94 2.04 0.15
CA ASP A 368 2.73 3.50 0.27
C ASP A 368 2.65 3.98 1.74
N TYR A 369 2.11 3.16 2.64
CA TYR A 369 1.97 3.48 4.06
C TYR A 369 3.30 3.37 4.81
N SER A 370 4.17 2.45 4.40
CA SER A 370 5.44 2.18 5.07
C SER A 370 6.34 3.41 5.18
N HIS A 371 6.34 4.29 4.16
CA HIS A 371 7.14 5.52 4.12
C HIS A 371 6.77 6.51 5.24
N TYR A 372 5.47 6.71 5.45
CA TYR A 372 4.96 7.58 6.51
C TYR A 372 5.27 7.00 7.90
N HIS A 373 5.15 5.68 8.05
CA HIS A 373 5.47 4.99 9.29
C HIS A 373 6.96 4.99 9.59
N ASP A 374 7.83 4.83 8.60
CA ASP A 374 9.28 4.96 8.77
C ASP A 374 9.65 6.38 9.23
N ALA A 375 9.08 7.42 8.60
CA ALA A 375 9.26 8.81 9.02
C ALA A 375 8.81 9.04 10.48
N LEU A 376 7.64 8.52 10.87
CA LEU A 376 7.15 8.59 12.24
C LEU A 376 8.07 7.84 13.23
N GLN A 377 8.52 6.65 12.86
CA GLN A 377 9.42 5.85 13.70
C GLN A 377 10.74 6.58 13.97
N TYR A 378 11.35 7.19 12.94
CA TYR A 378 12.55 7.99 13.12
C TYR A 378 12.31 9.24 13.98
N LEU A 379 11.16 9.91 13.81
CA LEU A 379 10.75 11.01 14.69
C LEU A 379 10.71 10.57 16.15
N VAL A 380 9.95 9.51 16.44
CA VAL A 380 9.75 9.04 17.81
C VAL A 380 11.06 8.57 18.43
N LEU A 381 11.82 7.74 17.70
CA LEU A 381 13.11 7.24 18.18
C LEU A 381 14.10 8.38 18.45
N GLY A 382 14.14 9.38 17.57
CA GLY A 382 14.96 10.58 17.75
C GLY A 382 14.54 11.43 18.95
N CYS A 383 13.23 11.54 19.20
CA CYS A 383 12.67 12.26 20.34
C CYS A 383 12.93 11.55 21.68
N MET A 384 12.90 10.20 21.71
CA MET A 384 13.19 9.43 22.93
C MET A 384 14.63 9.59 23.42
N GLY A 385 15.57 9.83 22.50
CA GLY A 385 16.96 10.14 22.84
C GLY A 385 17.19 11.55 23.38
N LEU A 386 16.17 12.41 23.34
CA LEU A 386 16.21 13.73 23.95
C LEU A 386 15.50 13.67 25.31
N ASN A 387 16.22 14.01 26.39
CA ASN A 387 15.60 14.61 27.57
C ASN A 387 15.01 15.97 27.16
N ILE A 388 13.91 15.99 26.40
CA ILE A 388 13.16 17.21 26.11
C ILE A 388 12.47 17.57 27.42
N ASP A 389 13.17 18.26 28.32
CA ASP A 389 12.55 18.89 29.47
C ASP A 389 11.58 19.96 28.94
N PRO A 390 10.26 19.79 29.10
CA PRO A 390 9.28 20.79 28.64
C PRO A 390 9.43 22.13 29.37
N LYS A 391 10.25 22.19 30.43
CA LYS A 391 10.47 23.32 31.32
C LYS A 391 11.92 23.79 31.41
N GLU A 392 12.87 23.28 30.60
CA GLU A 392 14.25 23.78 30.68
C GLU A 392 14.25 25.27 30.34
N LYS A 393 14.51 26.07 31.39
CA LYS A 393 14.47 27.53 31.35
C LYS A 393 15.36 28.03 30.21
N PHE A 394 14.72 28.66 29.22
CA PHE A 394 15.39 29.42 28.16
C PHE A 394 16.05 30.67 28.74
N ILE A 395 17.12 30.50 29.50
CA ILE A 395 18.06 31.57 29.79
C ILE A 395 18.80 31.82 28.47
N LYS A 396 18.56 32.99 27.87
CA LYS A 396 19.43 33.54 26.83
C LYS A 396 20.87 33.40 27.34
N LYS A 397 21.67 32.51 26.74
CA LYS A 397 23.12 32.60 26.88
C LYS A 397 23.48 34.00 26.36
N ARG A 398 23.89 34.90 27.27
CA ARG A 398 24.50 36.17 26.86
C ARG A 398 25.61 35.83 25.87
N PRO A 399 25.73 36.52 24.73
CA PRO A 399 26.88 36.33 23.87
C PRO A 399 28.15 36.56 24.69
N PRO A 400 29.24 35.82 24.42
CA PRO A 400 30.50 36.04 25.12
C PRO A 400 30.89 37.52 25.00
N PRO A 401 31.47 38.12 26.05
CA PRO A 401 31.92 39.50 25.97
C PRO A 401 32.90 39.64 24.80
N ARG A 402 32.72 40.67 23.97
CA ARG A 402 33.63 40.97 22.88
C ARG A 402 35.04 41.12 23.45
N PRO A 403 36.09 40.60 22.78
CA PRO A 403 37.45 40.83 23.21
C PRO A 403 37.70 42.34 23.31
N ALA A 404 38.34 42.76 24.40
CA ALA A 404 38.75 44.14 24.58
C ALA A 404 39.61 44.57 23.39
N ARG A 405 39.30 45.73 22.79
CA ARG A 405 40.20 46.35 21.82
C ARG A 405 41.53 46.63 22.52
N GLU A 406 42.58 45.92 22.15
CA GLU A 406 43.95 46.32 22.45
C GLU A 406 44.16 47.72 21.87
N LYS A 407 44.24 48.70 22.76
CA LYS A 407 44.79 50.01 22.44
C LYS A 407 46.28 49.81 22.23
N TRP A 408 46.71 49.77 20.97
CA TRP A 408 48.09 50.05 20.63
C TRP A 408 48.39 51.49 21.05
N LEU A 409 49.14 51.62 22.13
CA LEU A 409 49.80 52.84 22.55
C LEU A 409 50.90 53.14 21.54
N ALA A 410 50.66 54.11 20.66
CA ALA A 410 51.72 54.79 19.95
C ALA A 410 52.38 55.78 20.92
N TRP A 411 53.66 55.58 21.21
CA TRP A 411 54.51 56.60 21.82
C TRP A 411 55.79 56.73 21.00
N VAL A 412 55.95 57.94 20.48
CA VAL A 412 57.13 58.63 19.90
C VAL A 412 57.68 58.09 18.60
#